data_AF-A0A432IG89-F1
#
_entry.id   AF-A0A432IG89-F1
#
_cell.length_a   1.000
_cell.length_b   1.000
_cell.length_c   1.000
_cell.angle_alpha   90.00
_cell.angle_beta   90.00
_cell.angle_gamma   90.00
#
_symmetry.space_group_name_H-M   'P 1'
#
loop_
_entity.id
_entity.type
_entity.pdbx_description
1 polymer ?
#
loop_
_entity_poly.entity_id
_entity_poly.type
_entity_poly.pdbx_seq_one_letter_code
_entity_poly.pdbx_strand_id
1 'polypeptide(L)' 'FGLSRRHTFFFGPEGKLREIDKNVKVKSHGKDVAIKLEKLGFPKK' A
#
# COMPACT_ATOMS: atom_id res chain seq x y z
N PHE A 1 -7.05 13.70 20.80
CA PHE A 1 -7.52 12.43 20.19
C PHE A 1 -6.57 12.03 19.08
N GLY A 2 -5.72 11.03 19.34
CA GLY A 2 -4.73 10.54 18.38
C GLY A 2 -5.36 9.51 17.46
N LEU A 3 -5.73 9.91 16.24
CA LEU A 3 -6.15 8.97 15.21
C LEU A 3 -4.96 8.05 14.88
N SER A 4 -5.14 6.75 15.09
CA SER A 4 -4.16 5.75 14.69
C SER A 4 -3.80 5.94 13.22
N ARG A 5 -2.53 6.26 12.94
CA ARG A 5 -2.05 6.46 11.56
C ARG A 5 -2.08 5.10 10.87
N ARG A 6 -2.88 4.99 9.81
CA ARG A 6 -2.93 3.78 9.00
C ARG A 6 -1.67 3.68 8.15
N HIS A 7 -1.11 2.49 8.11
CA HIS A 7 0.06 2.15 7.30
C HIS A 7 -0.27 0.98 6.40
N THR A 8 0.17 1.03 5.15
CA THR A 8 0.01 -0.06 4.20
C THR A 8 1.37 -0.63 3.87
N PHE A 9 1.51 -1.93 4.02
CA PHE A 9 2.75 -2.64 3.75
C PHE A 9 2.58 -3.43 2.46
N PHE A 10 3.49 -3.26 1.52
CA PHE A 10 3.50 -3.98 0.25
C PHE A 10 4.54 -5.09 0.33
N PHE A 11 4.08 -6.34 0.31
CA PHE A 11 4.95 -7.52 0.34
C PHE A 11 5.00 -8.15 -1.05
N GLY A 12 6.22 -8.41 -1.52
CA GLY A 12 6.49 -9.17 -2.74
C GLY A 12 6.04 -10.63 -2.63
N PRO A 13 5.87 -11.35 -3.76
CA PRO A 13 5.63 -12.80 -3.76
C PRO A 13 6.73 -13.60 -3.06
N GLU A 14 7.94 -13.03 -2.95
CA GLU A 14 9.07 -13.57 -2.19
C GLU A 14 8.92 -13.41 -0.66
N GLY A 15 7.82 -12.84 -0.16
CA GLY A 15 7.60 -12.56 1.26
C GLY A 15 8.41 -11.37 1.81
N LYS A 16 9.11 -10.63 0.95
CA LYS A 16 9.91 -9.45 1.34
C LYS A 16 9.09 -8.17 1.28
N LEU A 17 9.31 -7.29 2.27
CA LEU A 17 8.75 -5.95 2.27
C LEU A 17 9.40 -5.11 1.16
N ARG A 18 8.58 -4.53 0.29
CA ARG A 18 9.03 -3.64 -0.78
C ARG A 18 8.82 -2.17 -0.46
N GLU A 19 7.64 -1.82 0.07
CA GLU A 19 7.30 -0.44 0.40
C GLU A 19 6.37 -0.37 1.60
N ILE A 20 6.42 0.75 2.32
CA ILE A 20 5.46 1.13 3.35
C ILE A 20 4.82 2.47 2.95
N ASP A 21 3.51 2.48 2.75
CA ASP A 21 2.74 3.72 2.67
C ASP A 21 2.36 4.18 4.07
N LYS A 22 2.90 5.33 4.48
CA LYS A 22 2.57 5.97 5.76
C LYS A 22 1.51 7.06 5.65
N ASN A 23 1.14 7.46 4.44
CA ASN A 23 0.23 8.56 4.15
C ASN A 23 -1.10 8.05 3.57
N VAL A 24 -1.69 7.07 4.26
CA VAL A 24 -2.94 6.44 3.83
C VAL A 24 -4.10 7.44 3.89
N LYS A 25 -4.62 7.80 2.71
CA LYS A 25 -5.83 8.60 2.57
C LYS A 25 -7.04 7.67 2.55
N VAL A 26 -7.79 7.63 3.66
CA VAL A 26 -8.93 6.71 3.84
C VAL A 26 -9.97 6.82 2.71
N LYS A 27 -10.23 8.04 2.21
CA LYS A 27 -11.22 8.29 1.14
C LYS A 27 -10.83 7.68 -0.21
N SER A 28 -9.54 7.56 -0.52
CA SER A 28 -9.02 7.10 -1.83
C SER A 28 -8.21 5.81 -1.73
N HIS A 29 -8.21 5.15 -0.57
CA HIS A 29 -7.23 4.14 -0.23
C HIS A 29 -7.13 2.99 -1.25
N GLY A 30 -8.26 2.44 -1.69
CA GLY A 30 -8.25 1.32 -2.66
C GLY A 30 -7.62 1.69 -4.01
N LYS A 31 -7.87 2.91 -4.50
CA LYS A 31 -7.29 3.41 -5.75
C LYS A 31 -5.79 3.67 -5.60
N ASP A 32 -5.38 4.25 -4.47
CA ASP A 32 -3.98 4.55 -4.18
C ASP A 32 -3.14 3.26 -4.06
N VAL A 33 -3.71 2.21 -3.44
CA VAL A 33 -3.10 0.89 -3.35
C VAL A 33 -2.94 0.26 -4.73
N ALA A 34 -3.98 0.29 -5.57
CA ALA A 34 -3.90 -0.26 -6.93
C ALA A 34 -2.82 0.44 -7.78
N ILE A 35 -2.74 1.78 -7.73
CA ILE A 35 -1.70 2.55 -8.42
C ILE A 35 -0.29 2.19 -7.89
N LYS A 36 -0.14 1.99 -6.58
CA LYS A 36 1.15 1.56 -6.00
C LYS A 36 1.53 0.15 -6.41
N LEU A 37 0.58 -0.79 -6.41
CA LEU A 37 0.82 -2.16 -6.88
C LEU A 37 1.27 -2.16 -8.35
N GLU A 38 0.62 -1.36 -9.20
CA GLU A 38 1.05 -1.17 -10.60
C GLU A 38 2.46 -0.60 -10.71
N LYS A 39 2.77 0.48 -9.98
CA LYS A 39 4.11 1.11 -9.98
C LYS A 39 5.20 0.16 -9.50
N LEU A 40 4.89 -0.69 -8.53
CA LEU A 40 5.81 -1.68 -7.97
C LEU A 40 5.90 -2.96 -8.82
N GLY A 41 5.16 -3.03 -9.94
CA GLY A 41 5.20 -4.15 -10.88
C GLY A 41 4.58 -5.43 -10.32
N PHE A 42 3.64 -5.33 -9.39
CA PHE A 42 2.92 -6.50 -8.90
C PHE A 42 2.04 -7.10 -10.00
N PRO A 43 1.99 -8.44 -10.12
CA PRO A 43 1.11 -9.08 -11.08
C PRO A 43 -0.35 -8.77 -10.71
N LYS A 44 -1.11 -8.25 -11.67
CA LYS A 44 -2.56 -8.14 -11.56
C LYS A 44 -3.14 -9.54 -11.71
N LYS A 45 -3.95 -9.96 -10.73
CA LYS A 45 -4.72 -11.20 -10.78
C LYS A 45 -6.16 -10.89 -11.12
#